data_AF-A0A3E2N924-F1
#
_entry.id   AF-A0A3E2N924-F1
#
_cell.length_a   1.000
_cell.length_b   1.000
_cell.length_c   1.000
_cell.angle_alpha   90.00
_cell.angle_beta   90.00
_cell.angle_gamma   90.00
#
_symmetry.space_group_name_H-M   'P 1'
#
loop_
_entity.id
_entity.type
_entity.pdbx_description
1 polymer ?
#
loop_
_entity_poly.entity_id
_entity_poly.type
_entity_poly.pdbx_seq_one_letter_code
_entity_poly.pdbx_strand_id
1 'polypeptide(L)'
;MRGKAILKSFKETRNHDVLFEYGRLLEQQGWKCIPIEGGYLSPDGSTIFICMRTPYEGQLLQYSSGGEESYLSQVKAMVESGDFTE
;
A
#
# COMPACT_ATOMS: atom_id res chain seq x y z
N MET A 1 0.61 -10.49 -12.79
CA MET A 1 0.96 -9.55 -11.73
C MET A 1 1.86 -10.28 -10.74
N ARG A 2 3.13 -9.89 -10.64
CA ARG A 2 4.08 -10.42 -9.64
C ARG A 2 4.09 -9.44 -8.46
N GLY A 3 3.86 -9.95 -7.26
CA GLY A 3 3.82 -9.21 -6.00
C GLY A 3 2.47 -8.53 -5.76
N LYS A 4 1.66 -9.10 -4.88
CA LYS A 4 0.52 -8.44 -4.23
C LYS A 4 0.69 -8.72 -2.75
N ALA A 5 0.80 -7.69 -1.94
CA ALA A 5 0.84 -7.82 -0.49
C ALA A 5 -0.42 -7.17 0.11
N ILE A 6 -0.94 -7.78 1.17
CA ILE A 6 -2.18 -7.37 1.83
C ILE A 6 -1.86 -6.94 3.25
N LEU A 7 -2.45 -5.85 3.71
CA LEU A 7 -2.29 -5.38 5.09
C LEU A 7 -2.70 -6.51 6.06
N LYS A 8 -1.85 -6.85 7.05
CA LYS A 8 -2.03 -8.03 7.92
C LYS A 8 -3.40 -8.12 8.60
N SER A 9 -3.98 -6.97 8.94
CA SER A 9 -5.25 -6.81 9.65
C SER A 9 -6.46 -6.81 8.70
N PHE A 10 -6.23 -6.78 7.39
CA PHE A 10 -7.27 -6.65 6.37
C PHE A 10 -7.96 -7.98 6.00
N LYS A 11 -7.55 -9.12 6.59
CA LYS A 11 -8.19 -10.43 6.32
C LYS A 11 -9.71 -10.45 6.59
N GLU A 12 -10.24 -9.45 7.29
CA GLU A 12 -11.68 -9.19 7.37
C GLU A 12 -12.04 -7.90 6.61
N THR A 13 -12.50 -8.12 5.38
CA THR A 13 -12.74 -7.10 4.36
C THR A 13 -13.63 -5.95 4.84
N ARG A 14 -13.23 -4.71 4.53
CA ARG A 14 -14.06 -3.47 4.41
C ARG A 14 -14.07 -2.46 5.56
N ASN A 15 -13.18 -2.55 6.56
CA ASN A 15 -13.09 -1.45 7.52
C ASN A 15 -12.32 -0.26 6.89
N HIS A 16 -13.06 0.68 6.30
CA HIS A 16 -12.49 1.88 5.69
C HIS A 16 -11.77 2.76 6.71
N ASP A 17 -12.22 2.82 7.97
CA ASP A 17 -11.60 3.64 8.99
C ASP A 17 -10.16 3.18 9.24
N VAL A 18 -9.92 1.87 9.32
CA VAL A 18 -8.58 1.29 9.46
C VAL A 18 -7.68 1.63 8.27
N LEU A 19 -8.23 1.62 7.05
CA LEU A 19 -7.47 1.95 5.84
C LEU A 19 -7.11 3.44 5.79
N PHE A 20 -8.03 4.31 6.19
CA PHE A 20 -7.79 5.75 6.26
C PHE A 20 -6.79 6.10 7.36
N GLU A 21 -6.89 5.47 8.53
CA GLU A 21 -5.91 5.63 9.60
C GLU A 21 -4.53 5.18 9.15
N TYR A 22 -4.41 4.02 8.51
CA TYR A 22 -3.13 3.56 7.96
C TYR A 22 -2.60 4.51 6.88
N GLY A 23 -3.47 4.99 5.99
CA GLY A 23 -3.12 6.00 4.99
C GLY A 23 -2.56 7.29 5.61
N ARG A 24 -3.15 7.78 6.70
CA ARG A 24 -2.64 8.94 7.45
C ARG A 24 -1.29 8.68 8.09
N LEU A 25 -1.04 7.46 8.59
CA LEU A 25 0.29 7.07 9.10
C LEU A 25 1.33 7.07 7.99
N LEU A 26 1.01 6.55 6.81
CA LEU A 26 1.89 6.60 5.64
C LEU A 26 2.18 8.05 5.22
N GLU A 27 1.17 8.92 5.24
CA GLU A 27 1.34 10.35 4.93
C GLU A 27 2.31 11.04 5.90
N GLN A 28 2.25 10.72 7.20
CA GLN A 28 3.23 11.18 8.20
C GLN A 28 4.65 10.66 7.94
N GLN A 29 4.79 9.52 7.24
CA GLN A 29 6.05 8.94 6.81
C GLN A 29 6.51 9.44 5.42
N GLY A 30 5.81 10.44 4.86
CA GLY A 30 6.16 11.09 3.60
C GLY A 30 5.51 10.48 2.35
N TRP A 31 4.60 9.53 2.50
CA TRP A 31 3.80 9.06 1.37
C TRP A 31 2.83 10.15 0.93
N LYS A 32 2.56 10.21 -0.37
CA LYS A 32 1.69 11.23 -0.95
C LYS A 32 0.29 10.67 -1.19
N CYS A 33 -0.74 11.30 -0.64
CA CYS A 33 -2.12 10.98 -1.00
C CYS A 33 -2.37 11.28 -2.49
N ILE A 34 -2.84 10.27 -3.25
CA ILE A 34 -3.23 10.38 -4.65
C ILE A 34 -4.73 9.99 -4.75
N PRO A 35 -5.65 10.96 -4.58
CA PRO A 35 -7.08 10.67 -4.54
C PRO A 35 -7.61 9.98 -5.81
N ILE A 36 -7.09 10.34 -6.98
CA ILE A 36 -7.52 9.78 -8.27
C ILE A 36 -7.19 8.28 -8.41
N GLU A 37 -6.15 7.81 -7.73
CA GLU A 37 -5.78 6.39 -7.68
C GLU A 37 -6.44 5.65 -6.52
N GLY A 38 -7.07 6.40 -5.59
CA GLY A 38 -7.72 5.87 -4.40
C GLY A 38 -6.73 5.37 -3.34
N GLY A 39 -5.56 6.00 -3.22
CA GLY A 39 -4.48 5.49 -2.37
C GLY A 39 -3.38 6.49 -2.03
N TYR A 40 -2.32 5.97 -1.40
CA TYR A 40 -1.13 6.69 -0.97
C TYR A 40 0.09 6.14 -1.71
N LEU A 41 0.85 7.02 -2.36
CA LEU A 41 2.03 6.69 -3.16
C LEU A 41 3.30 6.86 -2.33
N SER A 42 4.19 5.88 -2.38
CA SER A 42 5.48 5.92 -1.70
C SER A 42 6.35 7.10 -2.16
N PRO A 43 7.28 7.59 -1.31
CA PRO A 43 8.12 8.75 -1.65
C PRO A 43 8.94 8.58 -2.94
N ASP A 44 9.35 7.34 -3.24
CA ASP A 44 10.09 6.96 -4.45
C ASP A 44 9.19 6.73 -5.68
N GLY A 45 7.87 6.80 -5.53
CA GLY A 45 6.88 6.58 -6.58
C GLY A 45 6.78 5.13 -7.09
N SER A 46 7.38 4.16 -6.39
CA SER A 46 7.39 2.76 -6.82
C SER A 46 6.13 1.99 -6.42
N THR A 47 5.51 2.37 -5.30
CA THR A 47 4.51 1.55 -4.60
C THR A 47 3.30 2.39 -4.22
N ILE A 48 2.09 1.88 -4.45
CA ILE A 48 0.86 2.51 -3.98
C ILE A 48 0.12 1.60 -3.00
N PHE A 49 -0.26 2.14 -1.85
CA PHE A 49 -1.21 1.53 -0.92
C PHE A 49 -2.62 1.99 -1.27
N ILE A 50 -3.52 1.06 -1.56
CA ILE A 50 -4.89 1.38 -1.96
C ILE A 50 -5.84 1.32 -0.76
N CYS A 51 -6.61 2.38 -0.54
CA CYS A 51 -7.55 2.48 0.58
C CYS A 51 -9.00 2.81 0.16
N MET A 52 -9.23 3.22 -1.09
CA MET A 52 -10.54 3.70 -1.57
C MET A 52 -10.93 3.16 -2.95
N ARG A 53 -10.35 2.04 -3.39
CA ARG A 53 -10.59 1.51 -4.74
C ARG A 53 -10.78 0.00 -4.73
N THR A 54 -12.01 -0.41 -4.99
CA THR A 54 -12.38 -1.82 -5.15
C THR A 54 -11.77 -2.41 -6.44
N PRO A 55 -11.25 -3.65 -6.43
CA PRO A 55 -11.13 -4.61 -5.32
C PRO A 55 -9.75 -4.62 -4.64
N TYR A 56 -9.08 -3.47 -4.62
CA TYR A 56 -7.67 -3.35 -4.24
C TYR A 56 -7.46 -2.80 -2.83
N GLU A 57 -8.53 -2.51 -2.08
CA GLU A 57 -8.41 -1.98 -0.72
C GLU A 57 -7.49 -2.84 0.14
N GLY A 58 -6.64 -2.18 0.94
CA GLY A 58 -5.67 -2.84 1.80
C GLY A 58 -4.46 -3.42 1.09
N GLN A 59 -4.30 -3.21 -0.22
CA GLN A 59 -3.21 -3.83 -1.01
C GLN A 59 -2.11 -2.83 -1.33
N LEU A 60 -0.88 -3.35 -1.36
CA LEU A 60 0.25 -2.70 -2.03
C LEU A 60 0.31 -3.17 -3.48
N LEU A 61 0.44 -2.21 -4.39
CA LEU A 61 0.60 -2.46 -5.83
C LEU A 61 1.84 -1.72 -6.34
N GLN A 62 2.52 -2.31 -7.33
CA GLN A 62 3.53 -1.60 -8.09
C GLN A 62 2.88 -0.47 -8.89
N TYR A 63 3.35 0.75 -8.71
CA TYR A 63 2.81 1.94 -9.37
C TYR A 63 3.57 2.30 -10.65
N SER A 64 4.90 2.19 -10.64
CA SER A 64 5.75 2.54 -11.80
C SER A 64 6.37 1.31 -12.46
N SER A 65 6.38 1.29 -13.80
CA SER A 65 6.88 0.16 -14.59
C SER A 65 8.39 -0.07 -14.46
N GLY A 66 9.16 0.96 -14.08
CA GLY A 66 10.59 0.87 -13.79
C GLY A 66 10.93 0.63 -12.31
N GLY A 67 9.93 0.60 -11.43
CA GLY A 67 10.12 0.55 -9.98
C GLY A 67 10.06 -0.86 -9.37
N GLU A 68 10.27 -1.93 -10.13
CA GLU A 68 10.06 -3.31 -9.64
C GLU A 68 10.96 -3.65 -8.43
N GLU A 69 12.26 -3.34 -8.49
CA GLU A 69 13.18 -3.60 -7.37
C GLU A 69 12.81 -2.79 -6.12
N SER A 70 12.45 -1.51 -6.31
CA SER A 70 12.02 -0.63 -5.22
C SER A 70 10.70 -1.10 -4.60
N TYR A 71 9.75 -1.52 -5.44
CA TYR A 71 8.48 -2.11 -5.02
C TYR A 71 8.71 -3.37 -4.20
N LEU A 72 9.51 -4.32 -4.69
CA LEU A 72 9.81 -5.55 -3.97
C LEU A 72 10.53 -5.27 -2.65
N SER A 73 11.45 -4.30 -2.62
CA SER A 73 12.14 -3.88 -1.40
C SER A 73 11.18 -3.28 -0.38
N GLN A 74 10.25 -2.43 -0.82
CA GLN A 74 9.23 -1.81 0.02
C GLN A 74 8.26 -2.85 0.59
N VAL A 75 7.77 -3.78 -0.26
CA VAL A 75 6.91 -4.88 0.16
C VAL A 75 7.62 -5.75 1.18
N LYS A 76 8.87 -6.15 0.92
CA LYS A 76 9.65 -6.95 1.85
C LYS A 76 9.79 -6.26 3.21
N ALA A 77 10.17 -4.98 3.22
CA ALA A 77 10.30 -4.22 4.46
C ALA A 77 8.98 -4.13 5.24
N MET A 78 7.86 -3.96 4.55
CA MET A 78 6.52 -3.90 5.14
C MET A 78 5.98 -5.25 5.60
N VAL A 79 6.45 -6.36 5.01
CA VAL A 79 6.19 -7.72 5.51
C VAL A 79 7.06 -8.02 6.74
N GLU A 80 8.32 -7.59 6.74
CA GLU A 80 9.25 -7.76 7.86
C GLU A 80 8.86 -6.90 9.08
N SER A 81 8.30 -5.70 8.88
CA SER A 81 7.67 -4.90 9.95
C SER A 81 6.39 -5.57 10.49
N GLY A 82 5.88 -6.55 9.76
CA GLY A 82 4.64 -7.25 10.02
C GLY A 82 3.42 -6.45 9.60
N ASP A 83 3.53 -5.30 8.94
CA ASP A 83 2.36 -4.53 8.49
C ASP A 83 1.59 -5.22 7.37
N PHE A 84 2.28 -6.02 6.56
CA PHE A 84 1.71 -6.75 5.44
C PHE A 84 1.98 -8.25 5.49
N THR A 85 1.17 -9.01 4.77
CA THR A 85 1.31 -10.44 4.49
C THR A 85 1.20 -10.67 2.99
N GLU A 86 1.96 -11.64 2.47
CA GLU A 86 1.86 -12.10 1.07
C GLU A 86 0.54 -12.84 0.79
#